data_AF-A0A351HV24-F1
#
_entry.id   AF-A0A351HV24-F1
#
_cell.length_a   1.000
_cell.length_b   1.000
_cell.length_c   1.000
_cell.angle_alpha   90.00
_cell.angle_beta   90.00
_cell.angle_gamma   90.00
#
_symmetry.space_group_name_H-M   'P 1'
#
loop_
_entity.id
_entity.type
_entity.pdbx_description
1 polymer ?
#
loop_
_entity_poly.entity_id
_entity_poly.type
_entity_poly.pdbx_seq_one_letter_code
_entity_poly.pdbx_strand_id
1 'polypeptide(L)'
;IAAVVASRLSDVEHKGQTFKLLETIIPTKRIFAAKFIWGSIYMLGAALGQLAIMIGMGVVLHFGGPVPWGALVGYLLFTLMVSLTIYVFQQGVSMLVANQMVPMTLGLIGGFIGLFSMFFPQGFQKLVLWSYYGVLMQVGMNWDPITRATDFYWKAIDWPGLGLILVFFGLIYGIGQMLFVRREV
;
A
#
# COMPACT_ATOMS: atom_id res chain seq x y z
N ILE A 1 2.91 -7.59 0.37
CA ILE A 1 1.86 -7.96 -0.62
C ILE A 1 1.99 -7.13 -1.89
N ALA A 2 1.88 -5.79 -1.82
CA ALA A 2 1.96 -4.90 -2.99
C ALA A 2 3.15 -5.19 -3.94
N ALA A 3 4.38 -5.29 -3.40
CA ALA A 3 5.57 -5.60 -4.20
C ALA A 3 5.50 -6.99 -4.88
N VAL A 4 4.93 -7.98 -4.21
CA VAL A 4 4.78 -9.34 -4.77
C VAL A 4 3.76 -9.34 -5.90
N VAL A 5 2.59 -8.70 -5.69
CA VAL A 5 1.54 -8.60 -6.71
C VAL A 5 2.06 -7.85 -7.93
N ALA A 6 2.64 -6.66 -7.74
CA ALA A 6 3.19 -5.84 -8.82
C ALA A 6 4.28 -6.58 -9.61
N SER A 7 5.17 -7.26 -8.88
CA SER A 7 6.26 -8.01 -9.47
C SER A 7 5.75 -9.21 -10.26
N ARG A 8 4.86 -10.04 -9.69
CA ARG A 8 4.29 -11.20 -10.41
C ARG A 8 3.47 -10.79 -11.62
N LEU A 9 2.72 -9.70 -11.51
CA LEU A 9 1.94 -9.16 -12.62
C LEU A 9 2.81 -8.58 -13.74
N SER A 10 4.08 -8.27 -13.49
CA SER A 10 5.02 -7.77 -14.51
C SER A 10 6.03 -8.82 -14.97
N ASP A 11 6.30 -9.83 -14.14
CA ASP A 11 7.24 -10.93 -14.41
C ASP A 11 6.78 -11.76 -15.62
N VAL A 12 5.46 -11.95 -15.77
CA VAL A 12 4.86 -12.70 -16.88
C VAL A 12 5.26 -12.08 -18.22
N GLU A 13 5.17 -10.76 -18.35
CA GLU A 13 5.51 -10.07 -19.59
C GLU A 13 7.02 -9.90 -19.80
N HIS A 14 7.81 -9.75 -18.72
CA HIS A 14 9.27 -9.72 -18.84
C HIS A 14 9.83 -11.07 -19.31
N LYS A 15 9.32 -12.18 -18.77
CA LYS A 15 9.73 -13.53 -19.19
C LYS A 15 9.24 -13.88 -20.59
N GLY A 16 8.02 -13.47 -20.94
CA GLY A 16 7.46 -13.68 -22.26
C GLY A 16 7.92 -12.69 -23.34
N GLN A 17 8.67 -11.64 -22.97
CA GLN A 17 9.01 -10.51 -23.85
C GLN A 17 7.77 -9.91 -24.55
N THR A 18 6.60 -10.00 -23.91
CA THR A 18 5.31 -9.68 -24.55
C THR A 18 4.95 -8.20 -24.50
N PHE A 19 5.71 -7.37 -23.78
CA PHE A 19 5.47 -5.91 -23.77
C PHE A 19 5.53 -5.31 -25.18
N LYS A 20 6.52 -5.69 -25.99
CA LYS A 20 6.66 -5.21 -27.37
C LYS A 20 5.46 -5.61 -28.24
N LEU A 21 4.89 -6.79 -28.01
CA LEU A 21 3.70 -7.26 -28.73
C LEU A 21 2.43 -6.53 -28.28
N LEU A 22 2.31 -6.22 -26.98
CA LEU A 22 1.14 -5.51 -26.47
C LEU A 22 1.11 -4.04 -26.93
N GLU A 23 2.28 -3.40 -27.04
CA GLU A 23 2.42 -2.02 -27.49
C GLU A 23 2.01 -1.80 -28.95
N THR A 24 2.03 -2.83 -29.80
CA THR A 24 1.55 -2.72 -31.19
C THR A 24 0.03 -2.74 -31.30
N ILE A 25 -0.68 -3.28 -30.29
CA ILE A 25 -2.13 -3.47 -30.31
C ILE A 25 -2.84 -2.43 -29.44
N ILE A 26 -2.24 -2.02 -28.32
CA ILE A 26 -2.87 -1.17 -27.31
C ILE A 26 -1.90 -0.05 -26.91
N PRO A 27 -2.36 1.21 -26.75
CA PRO A 27 -1.50 2.28 -26.27
C PRO A 27 -0.95 1.98 -24.88
N THR A 28 0.34 2.23 -24.67
CA THR A 28 1.13 1.99 -23.45
C THR A 28 0.45 2.48 -22.16
N LYS A 29 -0.27 3.61 -22.23
CA LYS A 29 -1.06 4.17 -21.11
C LYS A 29 -2.19 3.24 -20.65
N ARG A 30 -2.89 2.59 -21.58
CA ARG A 30 -4.00 1.67 -21.27
C ARG A 30 -3.48 0.36 -20.67
N ILE A 31 -2.29 -0.10 -21.08
CA ILE A 31 -1.64 -1.27 -20.47
C ILE A 31 -1.33 -0.99 -18.98
N PHE A 32 -0.75 0.18 -18.69
CA PHE A 32 -0.46 0.59 -17.31
C PHE A 32 -1.74 0.67 -16.45
N ALA A 33 -2.79 1.31 -16.98
CA ALA A 33 -4.07 1.45 -16.29
C ALA A 33 -4.76 0.08 -16.05
N ALA A 34 -4.75 -0.80 -17.05
CA ALA A 34 -5.33 -2.14 -16.92
C ALA A 34 -4.63 -2.97 -15.84
N LYS A 35 -3.28 -2.95 -15.82
CA LYS A 35 -2.50 -3.60 -14.75
C LYS A 35 -2.77 -3.01 -13.37
N PHE A 36 -2.98 -1.70 -13.31
CA PHE A 36 -3.34 -1.04 -12.06
C PHE A 36 -4.69 -1.52 -11.53
N ILE A 37 -5.71 -1.62 -12.40
CA ILE A 37 -7.05 -2.10 -12.03
C ILE A 37 -7.02 -3.55 -11.55
N TRP A 38 -6.33 -4.44 -12.27
CA TRP A 38 -6.24 -5.84 -11.83
C TRP A 38 -5.51 -5.99 -10.50
N GLY A 39 -4.41 -5.26 -10.33
CA GLY A 39 -3.69 -5.24 -9.06
C GLY A 39 -4.50 -4.64 -7.91
N SER A 40 -5.30 -3.60 -8.17
CA SER A 40 -6.13 -2.97 -7.14
C SER A 40 -7.21 -3.92 -6.63
N ILE A 41 -7.76 -4.80 -7.47
CA ILE A 41 -8.69 -5.87 -7.05
C ILE A 41 -8.00 -6.84 -6.08
N TYR A 42 -6.76 -7.26 -6.37
CA TYR A 42 -5.99 -8.12 -5.45
C TYR A 42 -5.70 -7.43 -4.12
N MET A 43 -5.33 -6.14 -4.16
CA MET A 43 -5.10 -5.35 -2.95
C MET A 43 -6.39 -5.18 -2.13
N LEU A 44 -7.53 -5.00 -2.81
CA LEU A 44 -8.85 -4.95 -2.18
C LEU A 44 -9.19 -6.27 -1.50
N GLY A 45 -9.02 -7.39 -2.20
CA GLY A 45 -9.24 -8.72 -1.63
C GLY A 45 -8.36 -8.98 -0.39
N ALA A 46 -7.09 -8.56 -0.43
CA ALA A 46 -6.19 -8.70 0.72
C ALA A 46 -6.65 -7.86 1.93
N ALA A 47 -7.06 -6.60 1.71
CA ALA A 47 -7.54 -5.74 2.80
C ALA A 47 -8.88 -6.22 3.38
N LEU A 48 -9.79 -6.72 2.53
CA LEU A 48 -11.04 -7.35 2.97
C LEU A 48 -10.76 -8.63 3.76
N GLY A 49 -9.81 -9.45 3.33
CA GLY A 49 -9.36 -10.63 4.07
C GLY A 49 -8.81 -10.25 5.45
N GLN A 50 -8.00 -9.19 5.53
CA GLN A 50 -7.49 -8.68 6.81
C GLN A 50 -8.63 -8.21 7.72
N LEU A 51 -9.62 -7.47 7.20
CA LEU A 51 -10.80 -7.04 7.95
C LEU A 51 -11.64 -8.24 8.44
N ALA A 52 -11.83 -9.25 7.59
CA ALA A 52 -12.54 -10.47 7.97
C ALA A 52 -11.82 -11.22 9.10
N ILE A 53 -10.48 -11.29 9.07
CA ILE A 53 -9.69 -11.87 10.16
C ILE A 53 -9.86 -11.05 11.44
N MET A 54 -9.83 -9.71 11.39
CA MET A 54 -10.05 -8.88 12.58
C MET A 54 -11.42 -9.13 13.22
N ILE A 55 -12.48 -9.19 12.41
CA ILE A 55 -13.83 -9.49 12.89
C ILE A 55 -13.88 -10.90 13.48
N GLY A 56 -13.34 -11.89 12.76
CA GLY A 56 -13.31 -13.29 13.20
C GLY A 56 -12.58 -13.45 14.54
N MET A 57 -11.42 -12.80 14.70
CA MET A 57 -10.67 -12.80 15.96
C MET A 57 -11.44 -12.12 17.10
N GLY A 58 -12.13 -11.01 16.82
CA GLY A 58 -12.99 -10.35 17.81
C GLY A 58 -14.12 -11.26 18.32
N VAL A 59 -14.72 -12.06 17.42
CA VAL A 59 -15.75 -13.04 17.78
C VAL A 59 -15.16 -14.21 18.56
N VAL A 60 -14.06 -14.81 18.10
CA VAL A 60 -13.42 -15.97 18.74
C VAL A 60 -12.90 -15.62 20.14
N LEU A 61 -12.33 -14.43 20.32
CA LEU A 61 -11.81 -13.96 21.61
C LEU A 61 -12.89 -13.33 22.50
N HIS A 62 -14.15 -13.30 22.06
CA HIS A 62 -15.29 -12.78 22.82
C HIS A 62 -15.05 -11.35 23.32
N PHE A 63 -14.52 -10.49 22.45
CA PHE A 63 -14.29 -9.08 22.80
C PHE A 63 -15.62 -8.42 23.16
N GLY A 64 -15.68 -7.81 24.35
CA GLY A 64 -16.88 -7.16 24.86
C GLY A 64 -17.20 -5.87 24.10
N GLY A 65 -18.50 -5.61 23.91
CA GLY A 65 -19.02 -4.39 23.28
C GLY A 65 -19.52 -4.60 21.85
N PRO A 66 -20.24 -3.60 21.28
CA PRO A 66 -20.69 -3.65 19.90
C PRO A 66 -19.50 -3.54 18.92
N VAL A 67 -19.60 -4.23 17.78
CA VAL A 67 -18.58 -4.14 16.72
C VAL A 67 -18.47 -2.68 16.24
N PRO A 68 -17.27 -2.07 16.27
CA PRO A 68 -17.08 -0.67 15.90
C PRO A 68 -17.01 -0.52 14.37
N TRP A 69 -18.15 -0.66 13.69
CA TRP A 69 -18.25 -0.63 12.23
C TRP A 69 -17.63 0.62 11.58
N GLY A 70 -17.81 1.80 12.20
CA GLY A 70 -17.22 3.05 11.69
C GLY A 70 -15.69 3.01 11.65
N ALA A 71 -15.06 2.47 12.70
CA ALA A 71 -13.61 2.32 12.77
C ALA A 71 -13.10 1.25 11.79
N LEU A 72 -13.84 0.15 11.61
CA LEU A 72 -13.49 -0.90 10.64
C LEU A 72 -13.54 -0.40 9.19
N VAL A 73 -14.55 0.39 8.85
CA VAL A 73 -14.65 1.02 7.53
C VAL A 73 -13.53 2.04 7.34
N GLY A 74 -13.26 2.87 8.35
CA GLY A 74 -12.14 3.82 8.31
C GLY A 74 -10.79 3.13 8.14
N TYR A 75 -10.57 2.04 8.88
CA TYR A 75 -9.40 1.17 8.74
C TYR A 75 -9.26 0.61 7.32
N LEU A 76 -10.35 0.08 6.74
CA LEU A 76 -10.34 -0.46 5.38
C LEU A 76 -9.97 0.62 4.37
N LEU A 77 -10.60 1.79 4.44
CA LEU A 77 -10.37 2.90 3.51
C LEU A 77 -8.92 3.40 3.57
N PHE A 78 -8.38 3.64 4.76
CA PHE A 78 -7.01 4.14 4.91
C PHE A 78 -5.98 3.08 4.52
N THR A 79 -6.18 1.83 4.91
CA THR A 79 -5.31 0.72 4.54
C THR A 79 -5.28 0.53 3.03
N LEU A 80 -6.44 0.60 2.37
CA LEU A 80 -6.53 0.53 0.91
C LEU A 80 -5.84 1.70 0.24
N MET A 81 -6.07 2.94 0.68
CA MET A 81 -5.46 4.11 0.08
C MET A 81 -3.93 4.07 0.13
N VAL A 82 -3.37 3.72 1.29
CA VAL A 82 -1.92 3.55 1.44
C VAL A 82 -1.42 2.37 0.61
N SER A 83 -2.12 1.24 0.65
CA SER A 83 -1.82 0.04 -0.12
C SER A 83 -1.76 0.29 -1.62
N LEU A 84 -2.74 1.00 -2.17
CA LEU A 84 -2.83 1.33 -3.59
C LEU A 84 -1.73 2.30 -4.02
N THR A 85 -1.35 3.24 -3.15
CA THR A 85 -0.25 4.17 -3.40
C THR A 85 1.09 3.45 -3.46
N ILE A 86 1.36 2.55 -2.50
CA ILE A 86 2.56 1.71 -2.53
C ILE A 86 2.50 0.75 -3.72
N TYR A 87 1.32 0.22 -4.06
CA TYR A 87 1.16 -0.68 -5.19
C TYR A 87 1.47 0.00 -6.52
N VAL A 88 0.96 1.22 -6.80
CA VAL A 88 1.28 1.92 -8.04
C VAL A 88 2.76 2.24 -8.14
N PHE A 89 3.41 2.61 -7.02
CA PHE A 89 4.85 2.78 -6.96
C PHE A 89 5.59 1.49 -7.36
N GLN A 90 5.22 0.38 -6.73
CA GLN A 90 5.82 -0.94 -6.99
C GLN A 90 5.56 -1.41 -8.42
N GLN A 91 4.37 -1.18 -8.96
CA GLN A 91 4.03 -1.49 -10.35
C GLN A 91 4.94 -0.71 -11.32
N GLY A 92 5.12 0.59 -11.10
CA GLY A 92 6.04 1.40 -11.90
C GLY A 92 7.45 0.83 -11.91
N VAL A 93 8.00 0.52 -10.74
CA VAL A 93 9.35 -0.07 -10.62
C VAL A 93 9.42 -1.46 -11.29
N SER A 94 8.43 -2.32 -11.05
CA SER A 94 8.37 -3.67 -11.63
C SER A 94 8.22 -3.69 -13.14
N MET A 95 7.59 -2.68 -13.74
CA MET A 95 7.48 -2.54 -15.20
C MET A 95 8.76 -1.97 -15.84
N LEU A 96 9.50 -1.13 -15.10
CA LEU A 96 10.75 -0.54 -15.59
C LEU A 96 11.94 -1.50 -15.43
N VAL A 97 11.96 -2.33 -14.38
CA VAL A 97 13.08 -3.22 -14.07
C VAL A 97 12.75 -4.67 -14.43
N ALA A 98 13.50 -5.22 -15.38
CA ALA A 98 13.32 -6.62 -15.80
C ALA A 98 13.66 -7.62 -14.71
N ASN A 99 14.67 -7.33 -13.89
CA ASN A 99 15.02 -8.17 -12.74
C ASN A 99 14.07 -7.91 -11.57
N GLN A 100 13.08 -8.79 -11.42
CA GLN A 100 12.04 -8.71 -10.41
C GLN A 100 12.53 -8.81 -8.95
N MET A 101 13.76 -9.28 -8.71
CA MET A 101 14.36 -9.25 -7.37
C MET A 101 14.56 -7.82 -6.86
N VAL A 102 14.75 -6.84 -7.75
CA VAL A 102 14.97 -5.44 -7.38
C VAL A 102 13.69 -4.80 -6.81
N PRO A 103 12.54 -4.79 -7.51
CA PRO A 103 11.28 -4.32 -6.92
C PRO A 103 10.92 -5.02 -5.61
N MET A 104 11.09 -6.34 -5.52
CA MET A 104 10.80 -7.10 -4.30
C MET A 104 11.67 -6.63 -3.12
N THR A 105 12.99 -6.48 -3.34
CA THR A 105 13.92 -6.01 -2.31
C THR A 105 13.60 -4.57 -1.88
N LEU A 106 13.26 -3.70 -2.83
CA LEU A 106 12.84 -2.33 -2.55
C LEU A 106 11.56 -2.30 -1.71
N GLY A 107 10.59 -3.16 -2.02
CA GLY A 107 9.37 -3.32 -1.23
C GLY A 107 9.63 -3.79 0.20
N LEU A 108 10.59 -4.70 0.38
CA LEU A 108 10.99 -5.20 1.70
C LEU A 108 11.69 -4.10 2.52
N ILE A 109 12.69 -3.43 1.96
CA ILE A 109 13.41 -2.32 2.60
C ILE A 109 12.42 -1.21 2.96
N GLY A 110 11.55 -0.82 2.03
CA GLY A 110 10.52 0.17 2.28
C GLY A 110 9.59 -0.23 3.43
N GLY A 111 9.21 -1.51 3.52
CA GLY A 111 8.44 -2.04 4.64
C GLY A 111 9.15 -1.87 5.99
N PHE A 112 10.45 -2.17 6.07
CA PHE A 112 11.25 -1.94 7.27
C PHE A 112 11.36 -0.45 7.62
N ILE A 113 11.64 0.42 6.65
CA ILE A 113 11.69 1.86 6.88
C ILE A 113 10.33 2.37 7.37
N GLY A 114 9.23 1.89 6.80
CA GLY A 114 7.88 2.20 7.24
C GLY A 114 7.63 1.80 8.69
N LEU A 115 8.03 0.58 9.08
CA LEU A 115 7.93 0.11 10.45
C LEU A 115 8.77 0.96 11.42
N PHE A 116 10.06 1.16 11.11
CA PHE A 116 10.96 1.92 11.97
C PHE A 116 10.62 3.41 12.04
N SER A 117 9.94 3.96 11.02
CA SER A 117 9.50 5.36 11.05
C SER A 117 8.54 5.65 12.20
N MET A 118 7.84 4.64 12.74
CA MET A 118 6.93 4.81 13.88
C MET A 118 7.66 5.26 15.16
N PHE A 119 8.97 5.03 15.27
CA PHE A 119 9.81 5.51 16.38
C PHE A 119 10.24 6.98 16.22
N PHE A 120 10.03 7.58 15.05
CA PHE A 120 10.37 8.98 14.78
C PHE A 120 9.16 9.89 14.89
N PRO A 121 9.36 11.21 15.07
CA PRO A 121 8.27 12.19 15.08
C PRO A 121 7.43 12.14 13.80
N GLN A 122 6.13 12.49 13.91
CA GLN A 122 5.19 12.44 12.78
C GLN A 122 5.65 13.24 11.54
N GLY A 123 6.39 14.33 11.73
CA GLY A 123 6.94 15.11 10.61
C GLY A 123 7.86 14.28 9.71
N PHE A 124 8.73 13.45 10.30
CA PHE A 124 9.60 12.55 9.54
C PHE A 124 8.82 11.41 8.89
N GLN A 125 7.81 10.87 9.59
CA GLN A 125 6.96 9.82 9.05
C GLN A 125 6.35 10.26 7.72
N LYS A 126 5.76 11.47 7.63
CA LYS A 126 5.10 11.97 6.41
C LYS A 126 5.98 12.02 5.15
N LEU A 127 7.31 11.96 5.28
CA LEU A 127 8.25 11.94 4.15
C LEU A 127 8.41 10.54 3.54
N VAL A 128 8.11 9.49 4.30
CA VAL A 128 8.32 8.09 3.91
C VAL A 128 7.00 7.50 3.41
N LEU A 129 6.96 6.98 2.19
CA LEU A 129 5.71 6.44 1.63
C LEU A 129 5.11 5.28 2.46
N TRP A 130 5.94 4.35 2.94
CA TRP A 130 5.49 3.19 3.71
C TRP A 130 5.06 3.53 5.15
N SER A 131 5.46 4.69 5.69
CA SER A 131 5.07 5.08 7.05
C SER A 131 3.59 5.44 7.16
N TYR A 132 2.91 5.69 6.02
CA TYR A 132 1.54 6.19 6.02
C TYR A 132 0.54 5.22 6.65
N TYR A 133 0.89 3.93 6.77
CA TYR A 133 0.14 2.99 7.61
C TYR A 133 0.13 3.40 9.09
N GLY A 134 1.23 3.96 9.60
CA GLY A 134 1.32 4.52 10.95
C GLY A 134 0.75 5.93 11.06
N VAL A 135 0.96 6.79 10.04
CA VAL A 135 0.42 8.16 10.05
C VAL A 135 -1.10 8.17 10.10
N LEU A 136 -1.75 7.31 9.31
CA LEU A 136 -3.23 7.19 9.22
C LEU A 136 -3.79 6.13 10.18
N MET A 137 -2.99 5.61 11.11
CA MET A 137 -3.46 4.67 12.12
C MET A 137 -4.47 5.37 13.06
N GLN A 138 -5.66 4.79 13.19
CA GLN A 138 -6.75 5.34 14.02
C GLN A 138 -6.70 4.86 15.48
N VAL A 139 -5.76 3.97 15.82
CA VAL A 139 -5.60 3.43 17.17
C VAL A 139 -4.21 3.78 17.68
N GLY A 140 -4.14 4.42 18.84
CA GLY A 140 -2.91 4.67 19.56
C GLY A 140 -2.73 3.66 20.70
N MET A 141 -1.48 3.40 21.05
CA MET A 141 -1.10 2.57 22.19
C MET A 141 -0.28 3.42 23.15
N ASN A 142 -0.70 3.49 24.40
CA ASN A 142 0.10 4.00 25.50
C ASN A 142 0.58 2.81 26.32
N TRP A 143 1.89 2.68 26.46
CA TRP A 143 2.50 1.61 27.24
C TRP A 143 3.25 2.23 28.41
N ASP A 144 2.85 1.86 29.63
CA ASP A 144 3.51 2.32 30.84
C ASP A 144 4.58 1.30 31.27
N PRO A 145 5.88 1.69 31.27
CA PRO A 145 6.96 0.79 31.67
C PRO A 145 6.91 0.36 33.13
N ILE A 146 6.27 1.14 34.00
CA ILE A 146 6.23 0.89 35.45
C ILE A 146 5.14 -0.14 35.78
N THR A 147 3.91 0.11 35.33
CA THR A 147 2.76 -0.78 35.59
C THR A 147 2.69 -1.96 34.62
N ARG A 148 3.44 -1.90 33.50
CA ARG A 148 3.34 -2.83 32.36
C ARG A 148 1.93 -2.94 31.78
N ALA A 149 1.08 -1.96 32.07
CA ALA A 149 -0.25 -1.85 31.48
C ALA A 149 -0.15 -1.23 30.08
N THR A 150 -1.03 -1.70 29.19
CA THR A 150 -1.15 -1.18 27.83
C THR A 150 -2.56 -0.64 27.65
N ASP A 151 -2.66 0.66 27.45
CA ASP A 151 -3.92 1.33 27.19
C ASP A 151 -4.03 1.66 25.70
N PHE A 152 -5.21 1.39 25.12
CA PHE A 152 -5.51 1.71 23.73
C PHE A 152 -6.50 2.86 23.68
N TYR A 153 -6.28 3.80 22.77
CA TYR A 153 -7.16 4.95 22.57
C TYR A 153 -7.39 5.24 21.09
N TRP A 154 -8.52 5.87 20.79
CA TRP A 154 -8.83 6.32 19.44
C TRP A 154 -8.05 7.58 19.10
N LYS A 155 -7.39 7.57 17.95
CA LYS A 155 -6.65 8.71 17.42
C LYS A 155 -7.47 9.42 16.36
N ALA A 156 -7.49 10.76 16.40
CA ALA A 156 -8.12 11.56 15.36
C ALA A 156 -7.42 11.38 14.00
N ILE A 157 -8.19 11.57 12.92
CA ILE A 157 -7.69 11.45 11.55
C ILE A 157 -6.70 12.60 11.26
N ASP A 158 -5.51 12.26 10.78
CA ASP A 158 -4.52 13.23 10.29
C ASP A 158 -4.90 13.71 8.89
N TRP A 159 -5.79 14.71 8.80
CA TRP A 159 -6.25 15.28 7.54
C TRP A 159 -5.12 15.78 6.62
N PRO A 160 -4.07 16.47 7.13
CA PRO A 160 -2.91 16.81 6.30
C PRO A 160 -2.20 15.57 5.74
N GLY A 161 -2.03 14.52 6.54
CA GLY A 161 -1.47 13.25 6.07
C GLY A 161 -2.33 12.62 4.97
N LEU A 162 -3.65 12.65 5.12
CA LEU A 162 -4.58 12.16 4.12
C LEU A 162 -4.44 12.93 2.79
N GLY A 163 -4.35 14.26 2.83
CA GLY A 163 -4.11 15.07 1.63
C GLY A 163 -2.79 14.73 0.94
N LEU A 164 -1.71 14.57 1.72
CA LEU A 164 -0.38 14.25 1.19
C LEU A 164 -0.32 12.90 0.49
N ILE A 165 -0.96 11.85 1.04
CA ILE A 165 -0.95 10.53 0.38
C ILE A 165 -1.72 10.55 -0.95
N LEU A 166 -2.79 11.33 -1.06
CA LEU A 166 -3.51 11.52 -2.33
C LEU A 166 -2.64 12.23 -3.38
N VAL A 167 -1.87 13.24 -2.94
CA VAL A 167 -0.89 13.91 -3.81
C VAL A 167 0.18 12.92 -4.25
N PHE A 168 0.75 12.12 -3.34
CA PHE A 168 1.72 11.08 -3.70
C PHE A 168 1.13 10.06 -4.67
N PHE A 169 -0.10 9.61 -4.47
CA PHE A 169 -0.79 8.72 -5.39
C PHE A 169 -0.87 9.30 -6.80
N GLY A 170 -1.35 10.55 -6.94
CA GLY A 170 -1.44 11.23 -8.24
C GLY A 170 -0.08 11.41 -8.91
N LEU A 171 0.93 11.84 -8.16
CA LEU A 171 2.30 12.04 -8.66
C LEU A 171 2.93 10.73 -9.12
N ILE A 172 2.89 9.68 -8.29
CA ILE A 172 3.49 8.38 -8.61
C ILE A 172 2.78 7.74 -9.79
N TYR A 173 1.44 7.80 -9.85
CA TYR A 173 0.68 7.29 -10.98
C TYR A 173 1.05 8.03 -12.27
N GLY A 174 1.09 9.37 -12.24
CA GLY A 174 1.43 10.20 -13.39
C GLY A 174 2.86 9.97 -13.89
N ILE A 175 3.84 9.94 -12.97
CA ILE A 175 5.26 9.69 -13.28
C ILE A 175 5.44 8.27 -13.82
N GLY A 176 4.87 7.26 -13.15
CA GLY A 176 4.97 5.86 -13.59
C GLY A 176 4.42 5.66 -15.00
N GLN A 177 3.25 6.25 -15.28
CA GLN A 177 2.67 6.22 -16.62
C GLN A 177 3.53 6.95 -17.65
N MET A 178 4.11 8.11 -17.31
CA MET A 178 4.97 8.88 -18.22
C MET A 178 6.28 8.16 -18.54
N LEU A 179 6.94 7.59 -17.52
CA LEU A 179 8.18 6.82 -17.69
C LEU A 179 7.97 5.58 -18.55
N PHE A 180 6.84 4.89 -18.37
CA PHE A 180 6.51 3.72 -19.17
C PHE A 180 6.24 4.08 -20.64
N VAL A 181 5.54 5.21 -20.91
CA VAL A 181 5.29 5.70 -22.28
C VAL A 181 6.57 6.16 -22.98
N ARG A 182 7.52 6.75 -22.26
CA ARG A 182 8.78 7.25 -22.81
C ARG A 182 9.83 6.16 -23.04
N ARG A 183 9.57 4.93 -22.63
CA ARG A 183 10.49 3.83 -22.83
C ARG A 183 10.42 3.43 -24.30
N GLU A 184 11.35 3.96 -25.10
CA GLU A 184 11.54 3.55 -26.50
C GLU A 184 12.05 2.10 -26.55
N VAL A 185 11.61 1.39 -27.60
CA VAL A 185 11.70 -0.07 -27.84
C VAL A 185 13.10 -0.55 -28.17
#